data_AF-A0A8J3P6J9-F1
#
_entry.id   AF-A0A8J3P6J9-F1
#
_cell.length_a   1.000
_cell.length_b   1.000
_cell.length_c   1.000
_cell.angle_alpha   90.00
_cell.angle_beta   90.00
_cell.angle_gamma   90.00
#
_symmetry.space_group_name_H-M   'P 1'
#
loop_
_entity.id
_entity.type
_entity.pdbx_description
1 polymer ?
#
loop_
_entity_poly.entity_id
_entity_poly.type
_entity_poly.pdbx_seq_one_letter_code
_entity_poly.pdbx_strand_id
1 'polypeptide(L)'
;MNRLLGRSQAAVTAAMIATGAHHVFRLGTGVLLAAIALALVPTLLAAAYRWRANRWALVAYLIYNAFVIWSFGVVDGFLDHVLKAVGLSNLTFLPGGDQQQVPTAFALWSTRATGLFYEGTGVLTAVASGFALFYAWRIGVFLVRRWKKPATHIAAG
;
A
#
# COMPACT_ATOMS: atom_id res chain seq x y z
N MET A 1 20.60 2.59 3.54
CA MET A 1 19.31 3.18 3.12
C MET A 1 18.80 2.58 1.81
N ASN A 2 19.57 2.60 0.71
CA ASN A 2 19.07 2.19 -0.62
C ASN A 2 18.41 0.81 -0.68
N ARG A 3 19.02 -0.23 -0.08
CA ARG A 3 18.42 -1.58 -0.01
C ARG A 3 17.09 -1.61 0.75
N LEU A 4 17.01 -0.86 1.86
CA LEU A 4 15.79 -0.76 2.67
C LEU A 4 14.69 -0.04 1.92
N LEU A 5 15.03 1.08 1.25
CA LEU A 5 14.09 1.82 0.40
C LEU A 5 13.59 0.95 -0.76
N GLY A 6 14.47 0.19 -1.43
CA GLY A 6 14.07 -0.73 -2.50
C GLY A 6 13.08 -1.81 -2.04
N ARG A 7 13.31 -2.41 -0.86
CA ARG A 7 12.38 -3.39 -0.27
C ARG A 7 11.05 -2.75 0.13
N SER A 8 11.10 -1.53 0.69
CA SER A 8 9.89 -0.76 1.00
C SER A 8 9.08 -0.44 -0.25
N GLN A 9 9.75 -0.07 -1.35
CA GLN A 9 9.11 0.19 -2.64
C GLN A 9 8.44 -1.07 -3.18
N ALA A 10 9.16 -2.20 -3.19
CA ALA A 10 8.60 -3.47 -3.65
C ALA A 10 7.35 -3.87 -2.84
N ALA A 11 7.40 -3.70 -1.51
CA ALA A 11 6.27 -4.03 -0.64
C ALA A 11 5.04 -3.14 -0.89
N VAL A 12 5.21 -1.81 -0.97
CA VAL A 12 4.08 -0.91 -1.25
C VAL A 12 3.54 -1.08 -2.68
N THR A 13 4.42 -1.34 -3.66
CA THR A 13 3.98 -1.65 -5.03
C THR A 13 3.19 -2.96 -5.08
N ALA A 14 3.62 -3.99 -4.35
CA ALA A 14 2.86 -5.24 -4.24
C ALA A 14 1.48 -5.02 -3.60
N ALA A 15 1.40 -4.18 -2.55
CA ALA A 15 0.12 -3.78 -1.98
C ALA A 15 -0.77 -3.08 -3.01
N MET A 16 -0.23 -2.10 -3.75
CA MET A 16 -1.01 -1.39 -4.78
C MET A 16 -1.45 -2.27 -5.95
N ILE A 17 -0.64 -3.26 -6.34
CA ILE A 17 -1.04 -4.25 -7.36
C ILE A 17 -2.19 -5.11 -6.83
N ALA A 18 -2.10 -5.60 -5.59
CA ALA A 18 -3.17 -6.37 -4.97
C ALA A 18 -4.45 -5.54 -4.83
N THR A 19 -4.36 -4.28 -4.37
CA THR A 19 -5.47 -3.32 -4.29
C THR A 19 -6.09 -3.03 -5.66
N GLY A 20 -5.26 -2.82 -6.68
CA GLY A 20 -5.73 -2.59 -8.03
C GLY A 20 -6.49 -3.79 -8.58
N ALA A 21 -5.91 -4.99 -8.46
CA ALA A 21 -6.57 -6.23 -8.83
C ALA A 21 -7.89 -6.42 -8.07
N HIS A 22 -7.88 -6.15 -6.77
CA HIS A 22 -9.04 -6.24 -5.89
C HIS A 22 -10.19 -5.32 -6.35
N HIS A 23 -9.92 -4.03 -6.51
CA HIS A 23 -10.96 -3.06 -6.88
C HIS A 23 -11.44 -3.17 -8.32
N VAL A 24 -10.70 -3.82 -9.23
CA VAL A 24 -11.20 -4.06 -10.61
C VAL A 24 -12.48 -4.88 -10.61
N PHE A 25 -12.66 -5.83 -9.69
CA PHE A 25 -13.89 -6.64 -9.60
C PHE A 25 -15.09 -5.85 -9.07
N ARG A 26 -14.85 -4.76 -8.33
CA ARG A 26 -15.90 -3.92 -7.72
C ARG A 26 -16.20 -2.65 -8.49
N LEU A 27 -15.18 -2.05 -9.12
CA LEU A 27 -15.25 -0.74 -9.77
C LEU A 27 -15.02 -0.81 -11.29
N GLY A 28 -14.71 -2.00 -11.83
CA GLY A 28 -14.41 -2.20 -13.25
C GLY A 28 -12.99 -1.79 -13.64
N THR A 29 -12.63 -1.97 -14.91
CA THR A 29 -11.28 -1.71 -15.44
C THR A 29 -10.88 -0.23 -15.41
N GLY A 30 -11.83 0.69 -15.25
CA GLY A 30 -11.55 2.13 -15.10
C GLY A 30 -10.62 2.46 -13.92
N VAL A 31 -10.62 1.62 -12.87
CA VAL A 31 -9.74 1.82 -11.70
C VAL A 31 -8.26 1.52 -11.99
N LEU A 32 -7.95 0.82 -13.09
CA LEU A 32 -6.57 0.46 -13.43
C LEU A 32 -5.66 1.67 -13.62
N LEU A 33 -6.18 2.74 -14.23
CA LEU A 33 -5.41 3.98 -14.42
C LEU A 33 -5.03 4.60 -13.07
N ALA A 34 -5.97 4.64 -12.13
CA ALA A 34 -5.72 5.14 -10.77
C ALA A 34 -4.74 4.22 -10.02
N ALA A 35 -4.90 2.91 -10.12
CA ALA A 35 -4.00 1.93 -9.49
C ALA A 35 -2.56 2.05 -10.01
N ILE A 36 -2.37 2.18 -11.33
CA ILE A 36 -1.06 2.39 -11.96
C ILE A 36 -0.45 3.72 -11.49
N ALA A 37 -1.23 4.81 -11.53
CA ALA A 37 -0.75 6.12 -11.10
C ALA A 37 -0.26 6.08 -9.65
N LEU A 38 -1.08 5.52 -8.74
CA LEU A 38 -0.72 5.35 -7.34
C LEU A 38 0.52 4.45 -7.18
N ALA A 39 0.61 3.31 -7.87
CA ALA A 39 1.76 2.42 -7.80
C ALA A 39 3.09 3.06 -8.25
N LEU A 40 3.04 4.08 -9.12
CA LEU A 40 4.22 4.80 -9.60
C LEU A 40 4.71 5.90 -8.63
N VAL A 41 3.83 6.53 -7.85
CA VAL A 41 4.17 7.56 -6.86
C VAL A 41 5.36 7.17 -5.95
N PRO A 42 5.37 5.98 -5.29
CA PRO A 42 6.48 5.61 -4.41
C PRO A 42 7.81 5.49 -5.16
N THR A 43 7.79 5.11 -6.44
CA THR A 43 8.97 5.05 -7.30
C THR A 43 9.51 6.43 -7.62
N LEU A 44 8.62 7.37 -7.98
CA LEU A 44 9.01 8.76 -8.25
C LEU A 44 9.59 9.45 -7.01
N LEU A 45 8.96 9.28 -5.84
CA LEU A 45 9.44 9.86 -4.58
C LEU A 45 10.80 9.28 -4.15
N ALA A 46 10.98 7.96 -4.29
CA ALA A 46 12.26 7.31 -4.02
C ALA A 46 13.36 7.73 -4.99
N ALA A 47 13.04 7.92 -6.28
CA ALA A 47 13.97 8.45 -7.28
C ALA A 47 14.38 9.88 -6.94
N ALA A 48 13.42 10.75 -6.59
CA ALA A 48 13.69 12.12 -6.16
C ALA A 48 14.58 12.17 -4.91
N TYR A 49 14.34 11.29 -3.93
CA TYR A 49 15.22 11.15 -2.76
C TYR A 49 16.63 10.71 -3.16
N ARG A 50 16.79 9.72 -4.05
CA ARG A 50 18.10 9.23 -4.48
C ARG A 50 18.89 10.27 -5.27
N TRP A 51 18.22 11.04 -6.12
CA TRP A 51 18.87 12.01 -6.98
C TRP A 51 19.37 13.24 -6.22
N ARG A 52 18.57 13.78 -5.30
CA ARG A 52 18.86 15.06 -4.63
C ARG A 52 19.16 14.92 -3.13
N ALA A 53 19.21 13.70 -2.60
CA ALA A 53 19.23 13.43 -1.16
C ALA A 53 18.13 14.18 -0.38
N ASN A 54 17.01 14.50 -1.03
CA ASN A 54 15.97 15.38 -0.50
C ASN A 54 15.15 14.67 0.59
N ARG A 55 15.36 15.06 1.86
CA ARG A 55 14.68 14.47 3.02
C ARG A 55 13.17 14.62 2.96
N TRP A 56 12.66 15.70 2.35
CA TRP A 56 11.22 15.91 2.19
C TRP A 56 10.59 14.92 1.23
N ALA A 57 11.30 14.50 0.18
CA ALA A 57 10.84 13.43 -0.70
C ALA A 57 10.70 12.09 0.06
N LEU A 58 11.61 11.82 1.00
CA LEU A 58 11.54 10.65 1.86
C LEU A 58 10.40 10.75 2.89
N VAL A 59 10.13 11.93 3.44
CA VAL A 59 8.96 12.18 4.31
C VAL A 59 7.66 11.97 3.54
N ALA A 60 7.53 12.57 2.36
CA ALA A 60 6.38 12.39 1.48
C ALA A 60 6.17 10.91 1.11
N TYR A 61 7.26 10.17 0.86
CA TYR A 61 7.22 8.73 0.64
C TYR A 61 6.64 7.96 1.83
N LEU A 62 7.03 8.33 3.07
CA LEU A 62 6.50 7.68 4.28
C LEU A 62 5.04 8.04 4.55
N ILE A 63 4.64 9.29 4.29
CA ILE A 63 3.23 9.71 4.37
C ILE A 63 2.38 8.94 3.36
N TYR A 64 2.87 8.81 2.11
CA TYR A 64 2.21 8.02 1.09
C TYR A 64 2.06 6.54 1.51
N ASN A 65 3.12 5.92 2.04
CA ASN A 65 3.02 4.56 2.59
C ASN A 65 2.00 4.47 3.71
N ALA A 66 1.99 5.42 4.65
CA ALA A 66 1.02 5.42 5.74
C ALA A 66 -0.42 5.49 5.22
N PHE A 67 -0.68 6.30 4.19
CA PHE A 67 -1.97 6.34 3.51
C PHE A 67 -2.34 4.99 2.88
N VAL A 68 -1.44 4.36 2.11
CA VAL A 68 -1.70 3.05 1.49
C VAL A 68 -1.95 1.98 2.54
N ILE A 69 -1.11 1.92 3.57
CA ILE A 69 -1.23 0.94 4.66
C ILE A 69 -2.55 1.14 5.40
N TRP A 70 -2.91 2.37 5.73
CA TRP A 70 -4.15 2.63 6.46
C TRP A 70 -5.38 2.34 5.61
N SER A 71 -5.50 2.98 4.45
CA SER A 71 -6.69 2.91 3.61
C SER A 71 -6.90 1.52 3.01
N PHE A 72 -5.85 0.94 2.42
CA PHE A 72 -5.99 -0.33 1.69
C PHE A 72 -5.54 -1.52 2.52
N GLY A 73 -4.51 -1.37 3.36
CA GLY A 73 -4.04 -2.46 4.21
C GLY A 73 -4.96 -2.74 5.39
N VAL A 74 -5.30 -1.71 6.16
CA VAL A 74 -6.08 -1.83 7.40
C VAL A 74 -7.57 -1.81 7.11
N VAL A 75 -8.09 -0.73 6.51
CA VAL A 75 -9.54 -0.55 6.33
C VAL A 75 -10.11 -1.56 5.33
N ASP A 76 -9.58 -1.59 4.11
CA ASP A 76 -10.06 -2.50 3.07
C ASP A 76 -9.58 -3.95 3.33
N GLY A 77 -8.27 -4.20 3.25
CA GLY A 77 -7.72 -5.55 3.35
C GLY A 77 -8.01 -6.25 4.68
N PHE A 78 -7.68 -5.64 5.81
CA PHE A 78 -7.80 -6.32 7.10
C PHE A 78 -9.23 -6.32 7.64
N LEU A 79 -9.84 -5.14 7.79
CA LEU A 79 -11.17 -5.01 8.41
C LEU A 79 -12.30 -5.54 7.52
N ASP A 80 -12.21 -5.40 6.18
CA ASP A 80 -13.27 -5.83 5.26
C ASP A 80 -13.07 -7.28 4.76
N HIS A 81 -11.82 -7.73 4.56
CA HIS A 81 -11.54 -9.07 4.00
C HIS A 81 -10.99 -10.08 5.00
N VAL A 82 -9.98 -9.74 5.81
CA VAL A 82 -9.40 -10.71 6.77
C VAL A 82 -10.40 -11.08 7.85
N LEU A 83 -11.10 -10.10 8.44
CA LEU A 83 -12.12 -10.37 9.47
C LEU A 83 -13.26 -11.23 8.91
N LYS A 84 -13.73 -10.91 7.69
CA LYS A 84 -14.74 -11.69 6.98
C LYS A 84 -14.28 -13.14 6.75
N ALA A 85 -13.05 -13.33 6.31
CA ALA A 85 -12.48 -14.65 6.04
C ALA A 85 -12.40 -15.54 7.30
N VAL A 86 -12.30 -14.95 8.50
CA VAL A 86 -12.32 -15.69 9.78
C VAL A 86 -13.70 -15.77 10.43
N GLY A 87 -14.77 -15.38 9.72
CA GLY A 87 -16.15 -15.50 10.17
C GLY A 87 -16.66 -14.35 11.06
N LEU A 88 -15.93 -13.23 11.11
CA LEU A 88 -16.37 -12.02 11.79
C LEU A 88 -17.15 -11.12 10.84
N SER A 89 -18.17 -10.44 11.34
CA SER A 89 -18.93 -9.44 10.57
C SER A 89 -18.05 -8.22 10.26
N ASN A 90 -18.14 -7.69 9.05
CA ASN A 90 -17.35 -6.54 8.60
C ASN A 90 -17.56 -5.34 9.53
N LEU A 91 -16.47 -4.81 10.10
CA LEU A 91 -16.53 -3.63 10.97
C LEU A 91 -16.62 -2.33 10.16
N THR A 92 -16.16 -2.36 8.90
CA THR A 92 -16.14 -1.23 7.99
C THR A 92 -17.39 -1.25 7.11
N PHE A 93 -18.48 -0.66 7.61
CA PHE A 93 -19.67 -0.33 6.82
C PHE A 93 -19.38 0.80 5.81
N LEU A 94 -18.45 0.61 4.89
CA LEU A 94 -18.45 1.42 3.68
C LEU A 94 -19.66 0.96 2.84
N PRO A 95 -20.57 1.87 2.44
CA PRO A 95 -21.70 1.53 1.59
C PRO A 95 -21.24 0.71 0.38
N GLY A 96 -21.66 -0.56 0.33
CA GLY A 96 -21.32 -1.49 -0.75
C GLY A 96 -20.34 -2.62 -0.43
N GLY A 97 -20.05 -2.95 0.83
CA GLY A 97 -19.35 -4.21 1.17
C GLY A 97 -20.05 -5.47 0.63
N ASP A 98 -21.37 -5.37 0.40
CA ASP A 98 -22.20 -6.37 -0.28
C ASP A 98 -22.58 -5.97 -1.72
N GLN A 99 -21.89 -5.00 -2.34
CA GLN A 99 -22.17 -4.64 -3.74
C GLN A 99 -21.96 -5.86 -4.62
N GLN A 100 -22.95 -6.14 -5.48
CA GLN A 100 -22.82 -7.16 -6.52
C GLN A 100 -21.54 -6.89 -7.31
N GLN A 101 -20.64 -7.86 -7.32
CA GLN A 101 -19.44 -7.84 -8.15
C GLN A 101 -19.86 -7.53 -9.57
N VAL A 102 -19.22 -6.53 -10.18
CA VAL A 102 -19.63 -6.07 -11.50
C VAL A 102 -19.33 -7.22 -12.48
N PRO A 103 -20.31 -7.70 -13.27
CA PRO A 103 -20.09 -8.82 -14.19
C PRO A 103 -19.03 -8.56 -15.28
N THR A 104 -18.53 -7.32 -15.39
CA THR A 104 -17.95 -6.80 -16.62
C THR A 104 -16.42 -6.73 -16.67
N ALA A 105 -15.69 -7.04 -15.60
CA ALA A 105 -14.22 -7.02 -15.67
C ALA A 105 -13.60 -8.41 -15.82
N PHE A 106 -13.95 -9.36 -14.95
CA PHE A 106 -13.43 -10.74 -15.02
C PHE A 106 -14.38 -11.69 -14.29
N ALA A 107 -15.37 -12.26 -14.98
CA ALA A 107 -15.93 -13.51 -14.50
C ALA A 107 -14.84 -14.58 -14.68
N LEU A 108 -14.30 -15.10 -13.58
CA LEU A 108 -13.50 -16.32 -13.64
C LEU A 108 -14.41 -17.49 -14.08
N TRP A 109 -13.91 -18.72 -14.02
CA TRP A 109 -14.68 -19.90 -14.46
C TRP A 109 -15.95 -20.19 -13.66
N SER A 110 -16.24 -19.45 -12.57
CA SER A 110 -17.51 -19.48 -11.85
C SER A 110 -17.67 -18.26 -10.93
N THR A 111 -18.90 -17.92 -10.53
CA THR A 111 -19.18 -16.87 -9.53
C THR A 111 -18.46 -17.12 -8.20
N ARG A 112 -18.39 -18.40 -7.78
CA ARG A 112 -17.64 -18.79 -6.57
C ARG A 112 -16.15 -18.51 -6.72
N ALA A 113 -15.57 -18.80 -7.88
CA ALA A 113 -14.16 -18.52 -8.14
C ALA A 113 -13.87 -17.02 -8.14
N THR A 114 -14.72 -16.21 -8.79
CA THR A 114 -14.62 -14.75 -8.77
C THR A 114 -14.69 -14.20 -7.34
N GLY A 115 -15.63 -14.68 -6.54
CA GLY A 115 -15.74 -14.30 -5.13
C GLY A 115 -14.51 -14.66 -4.30
N LEU A 116 -14.01 -15.89 -4.42
CA LEU A 116 -12.80 -16.30 -3.72
C LEU A 116 -11.58 -15.48 -4.14
N PHE A 117 -11.45 -15.14 -5.42
CA PHE A 117 -10.35 -14.31 -5.91
C PHE A 117 -10.46 -12.87 -5.40
N TYR A 118 -11.66 -12.29 -5.42
CA TYR A 118 -11.94 -10.97 -4.86
C TYR A 118 -11.56 -10.89 -3.38
N GLU A 119 -12.04 -11.81 -2.55
CA GLU A 119 -11.70 -11.87 -1.13
C GLU A 119 -10.19 -12.12 -0.92
N GLY A 120 -9.61 -13.03 -1.70
CA GLY A 120 -8.18 -13.37 -1.63
C GLY A 120 -7.26 -12.19 -1.94
N THR A 121 -7.62 -11.37 -2.94
CA THR A 121 -6.85 -10.15 -3.27
C THR A 121 -6.95 -9.09 -2.18
N GLY A 122 -8.08 -9.00 -1.48
CA GLY A 122 -8.23 -8.16 -0.28
C GLY A 122 -7.30 -8.61 0.86
N VAL A 123 -7.28 -9.91 1.15
CA VAL A 123 -6.34 -10.49 2.15
C VAL A 123 -4.88 -10.27 1.73
N LEU A 124 -4.53 -10.46 0.45
CA LEU A 124 -3.18 -10.20 -0.05
C LEU A 124 -2.78 -8.73 0.11
N THR A 125 -3.73 -7.81 -0.05
CA THR A 125 -3.51 -6.38 0.18
C THR A 125 -3.13 -6.11 1.64
N ALA A 126 -3.82 -6.73 2.60
CA ALA A 126 -3.47 -6.63 4.02
C ALA A 126 -2.05 -7.17 4.30
N VAL A 127 -1.72 -8.35 3.79
CA VAL A 127 -0.42 -8.99 3.98
C VAL A 127 0.71 -8.15 3.39
N ALA A 128 0.58 -7.70 2.14
CA ALA A 128 1.56 -6.84 1.49
C ALA A 128 1.73 -5.51 2.24
N SER A 129 0.64 -4.94 2.76
CA SER A 129 0.68 -3.73 3.58
C SER A 129 1.40 -3.94 4.91
N GLY A 130 1.34 -5.14 5.50
CA GLY A 130 2.14 -5.50 6.68
C GLY A 130 3.66 -5.42 6.41
N PHE A 131 4.12 -5.93 5.27
CA PHE A 131 5.51 -5.76 4.85
C PHE A 131 5.87 -4.30 4.57
N ALA A 132 4.96 -3.55 3.92
CA ALA A 132 5.15 -2.12 3.68
C ALA A 132 5.29 -1.34 4.99
N LEU A 133 4.46 -1.63 5.99
CA LEU A 133 4.52 -1.05 7.33
C LEU A 133 5.86 -1.34 8.00
N PHE A 134 6.29 -2.61 7.97
CA PHE A 134 7.58 -3.00 8.56
C PHE A 134 8.75 -2.20 7.97
N TYR A 135 8.83 -2.08 6.65
CA TYR A 135 9.93 -1.33 6.02
C TYR A 135 9.78 0.18 6.19
N ALA A 136 8.57 0.73 6.12
CA ALA A 136 8.30 2.14 6.38
C ALA A 136 8.73 2.54 7.80
N TRP A 137 8.41 1.71 8.80
CA TRP A 137 8.85 1.89 10.19
C TRP A 137 10.38 1.95 10.29
N ARG A 138 11.08 1.00 9.67
CA ARG A 138 12.56 0.96 9.68
C ARG A 138 13.18 2.20 9.03
N ILE A 139 12.58 2.73 7.96
CA ILE A 139 13.02 3.98 7.31
C ILE A 139 12.73 5.17 8.23
N GLY A 140 11.55 5.25 8.84
CA GLY A 140 11.18 6.30 9.79
C GLY A 140 12.14 6.39 10.97
N VAL A 141 12.46 5.26 11.60
CA VAL A 141 13.45 5.18 12.68
C VAL A 141 14.82 5.71 12.22
N PHE A 142 15.26 5.35 11.01
CA PHE A 142 16.52 5.88 10.47
C PHE A 142 16.47 7.39 10.27
N LEU A 143 15.36 7.91 9.72
CA LEU A 143 15.17 9.34 9.46
C LEU A 143 15.22 10.15 10.76
N VAL A 144 14.50 9.72 11.79
CA VAL A 144 14.50 10.35 13.12
C VAL A 144 15.90 10.35 13.72
N ARG A 145 16.63 9.22 13.66
CA ARG A 145 18.01 9.12 14.18
C ARG A 145 18.99 10.06 13.46
N ARG A 146 18.82 10.25 12.15
CA ARG A 146 19.64 11.19 11.35
C ARG A 146 19.30 12.64 11.63
N TRP A 147 18.05 12.96 11.95
CA TRP A 147 17.62 14.32 12.24
C TRP A 147 18.12 14.82 13.60
N LYS A 148 18.21 13.92 14.59
CA LYS A 148 18.70 14.24 15.95
C LYS A 148 20.21 14.45 16.06
N LYS A 149 21.01 14.13 15.03
CA LYS A 149 22.44 14.46 15.04
C LYS A 149 22.60 15.92 14.58
N PRO A 150 22.88 16.88 15.49
CA PRO A 150 23.22 18.23 15.06
C PRO A 150 24.41 18.13 14.10
N ALA A 151 24.42 18.99 13.07
CA ALA A 151 25.61 19.15 12.27
C ALA A 151 26.70 19.62 13.23
N THR A 152 27.59 18.71 13.63
CA THR A 152 28.79 19.10 14.35
C THR A 152 29.54 19.98 13.37
N HIS A 153 29.39 21.29 13.53
CA HIS A 153 30.28 22.27 12.95
C HIS A 153 31.66 21.88 13.47
N ILE A 154 32.44 21.22 12.62
CA ILE A 154 33.87 21.14 12.80
C ILE A 154 34.31 22.58 12.58
N ALA A 155 34.38 23.33 13.67
CA ALA A 155 35.15 24.56 13.70
C ALA A 155 36.59 24.14 13.41
N ALA A 156 36.99 24.27 12.16
CA ALA A 156 38.39 24.23 11.79
C ALA A 156 39.03 25.45 12.45
N GLY A 157 39.84 25.19 13.49
CA GLY A 157 40.82 26.15 13.98
C GLY A 157 42.00 26.24 13.03
#